data_AF-A0A1Y3XBN8-F1
#
_entry.id   AF-A0A1Y3XBN8-F1
#
_cell.length_a   1.000
_cell.length_b   1.000
_cell.length_c   1.000
_cell.angle_alpha   90.00
_cell.angle_beta   90.00
_cell.angle_gamma   90.00
#
_symmetry.space_group_name_H-M   'P 1'
#
loop_
_entity.id
_entity.type
_entity.pdbx_description
1 polymer ?
#
loop_
_entity_poly.entity_id
_entity_poly.type
_entity_poly.pdbx_seq_one_letter_code
_entity_poly.pdbx_strand_id
1 'polypeptide(L)'
;MRNDYYSILSEEDITLIRNKYSQNPFKLDRTLGMDLLEIDTSHDGDLIKSHYDEINFVDLLVEESKASVKYCFKLNLMESRGLLDDFSIDYFLCKDGRVKKVKNDSEEIYYIYGRENAINLNKRLRKRLEEYSIANGQEYKTLDAYFYPYLFLVEVPKHIFNYKELKYVVMAADDRHDNYVVINESGYVEVVEDDYEFYPVRSGILTSYNGYVGKYSNGIFAKEFTKTFLALWLTYLETKKGVTSDTDTKYEQLSPKEIKDLIKGIINS
;
A
#
# COMPACT_ATOMS: atom_id res chain seq x y z
N MET A 1 -46.63 -33.36 29.11
CA MET A 1 -46.73 -32.20 28.21
C MET A 1 -45.36 -31.55 28.14
N ARG A 2 -44.56 -31.89 27.12
CA ARG A 2 -43.32 -31.17 26.79
C ARG A 2 -43.77 -29.98 25.94
N ASN A 3 -43.49 -28.76 26.42
CA ASN A 3 -43.78 -27.55 25.68
C ASN A 3 -42.74 -27.40 24.57
N ASP A 4 -43.18 -27.61 23.33
CA ASP A 4 -42.43 -27.33 22.12
C ASP A 4 -42.31 -25.80 21.93
N TYR A 5 -41.22 -25.23 22.43
CA TYR A 5 -40.87 -23.80 22.29
C TYR A 5 -39.81 -23.55 21.20
N TYR A 6 -39.78 -24.40 20.16
CA TYR A 6 -38.87 -24.23 19.02
C TYR A 6 -39.61 -24.38 17.68
N SER A 7 -40.39 -23.35 17.31
CA SER A 7 -40.71 -23.05 15.91
C SER A 7 -41.14 -21.59 15.75
N ILE A 8 -40.33 -20.63 16.21
CA ILE A 8 -40.77 -19.22 16.26
C ILE A 8 -40.41 -18.44 14.97
N LEU A 9 -39.62 -19.00 14.06
CA LEU A 9 -39.28 -18.32 12.81
C LEU A 9 -39.39 -19.30 11.65
N SER A 10 -40.19 -18.93 10.64
CA SER A 10 -40.16 -19.60 9.34
C SER A 10 -38.80 -19.38 8.65
N GLU A 11 -38.44 -20.20 7.65
CA GLU A 11 -37.23 -19.96 6.85
C GLU A 11 -37.27 -18.57 6.19
N GLU A 12 -38.46 -18.08 5.83
CA GLU A 12 -38.68 -16.74 5.31
C GLU A 12 -38.38 -15.66 6.36
N ASP A 13 -38.78 -15.85 7.62
CA ASP A 13 -38.46 -14.92 8.72
C ASP A 13 -36.97 -14.89 9.04
N ILE A 14 -36.31 -16.06 9.05
CA ILE A 14 -34.85 -16.16 9.23
C ILE A 14 -34.13 -15.46 8.07
N THR A 15 -34.63 -15.62 6.85
CA THR A 15 -34.08 -14.98 5.65
C THR A 15 -34.30 -13.46 5.70
N LEU A 16 -35.47 -13.00 6.12
CA LEU A 16 -35.78 -11.58 6.28
C LEU A 16 -34.90 -10.92 7.36
N ILE A 17 -34.74 -11.58 8.51
CA ILE A 17 -33.87 -11.13 9.60
C ILE A 17 -32.42 -11.10 9.14
N ARG A 18 -31.93 -12.16 8.48
CA ARG A 18 -30.58 -12.16 7.88
C ARG A 18 -30.44 -11.00 6.91
N ASN A 19 -31.36 -10.83 5.96
CA ASN A 19 -31.29 -9.75 5.00
C ASN A 19 -31.29 -8.38 5.67
N LYS A 20 -32.06 -8.17 6.74
CA LYS A 20 -32.10 -6.91 7.48
C LYS A 20 -30.80 -6.61 8.23
N TYR A 21 -30.17 -7.61 8.83
CA TYR A 21 -28.96 -7.45 9.65
C TYR A 21 -27.65 -7.76 8.92
N SER A 22 -27.70 -8.21 7.65
CA SER A 22 -26.51 -8.42 6.80
C SER A 22 -26.14 -7.19 5.99
N GLN A 23 -27.05 -6.21 5.89
CA GLN A 23 -26.76 -4.94 5.21
C GLN A 23 -25.89 -4.07 6.12
N ASN A 24 -24.89 -3.41 5.54
CA ASN A 24 -24.10 -2.43 6.27
C ASN A 24 -25.05 -1.31 6.78
N PRO A 25 -25.25 -1.15 8.10
CA PRO A 25 -26.14 -0.14 8.65
C PRO A 25 -25.55 1.27 8.54
N PHE A 26 -24.24 1.35 8.28
CA PHE A 26 -23.54 2.59 8.04
C PHE A 26 -23.66 2.93 6.56
N LYS A 27 -24.34 4.03 6.26
CA LYS A 27 -24.41 4.58 4.91
C LYS A 27 -23.55 5.84 4.89
N LEU A 28 -22.76 5.99 3.83
CA LEU A 28 -22.10 7.26 3.55
C LEU A 28 -23.18 8.35 3.46
N ASP A 29 -23.14 9.33 4.36
CA ASP A 29 -24.03 10.48 4.27
C ASP A 29 -23.55 11.36 3.10
N ARG A 30 -24.16 11.14 1.93
CA ARG A 30 -23.85 11.89 0.71
C ARG A 30 -24.32 13.36 0.78
N THR A 31 -24.94 13.80 1.88
CA THR A 31 -25.32 15.21 2.08
C THR A 31 -24.20 16.08 2.63
N LEU A 32 -23.15 15.47 3.19
CA LEU A 32 -21.84 16.09 3.26
C LEU A 32 -21.21 15.93 1.88
N GLY A 33 -21.40 16.92 1.03
CA GLY A 33 -20.59 17.02 -0.18
C GLY A 33 -19.14 16.84 0.21
N MET A 34 -18.37 16.10 -0.61
CA MET A 34 -16.94 16.39 -0.68
C MET A 34 -16.88 17.88 -0.97
N ASP A 35 -16.60 18.70 0.04
CA ASP A 35 -15.90 19.94 -0.17
C ASP A 35 -14.60 19.50 -0.84
N LEU A 36 -14.65 19.39 -2.17
CA LEU A 36 -13.50 19.58 -3.02
C LEU A 36 -13.09 21.00 -2.68
N LEU A 37 -12.30 21.14 -1.61
CA LEU A 37 -11.50 22.32 -1.41
C LEU A 37 -10.89 22.57 -2.78
N GLU A 38 -11.27 23.70 -3.40
CA GLU A 38 -10.52 24.21 -4.53
C GLU A 38 -9.09 24.32 -4.00
N ILE A 39 -8.27 23.30 -4.32
CA ILE A 39 -6.86 23.30 -3.98
C ILE A 39 -6.32 24.48 -4.77
N ASP A 40 -6.06 25.56 -4.07
CA ASP A 40 -5.38 26.72 -4.62
C ASP A 40 -4.01 26.24 -5.13
N THR A 41 -3.91 26.01 -6.43
CA THR A 41 -2.69 25.64 -7.14
C THR A 41 -1.82 26.86 -7.46
N SER A 42 -2.18 28.06 -6.96
CA SER A 42 -1.55 29.32 -7.38
C SER A 42 -0.46 29.87 -6.45
N HIS A 43 -0.04 29.15 -5.40
CA HIS A 43 0.99 29.63 -4.47
C HIS A 43 2.09 28.59 -4.17
N ASP A 44 3.32 28.91 -4.63
CA ASP A 44 4.63 28.53 -4.07
C ASP A 44 4.88 27.07 -3.64
N GLY A 45 4.56 26.08 -4.47
CA GLY A 45 5.10 24.71 -4.36
C GLY A 45 6.60 24.58 -4.71
N ASP A 46 7.33 25.70 -4.80
CA ASP A 46 8.68 25.75 -5.37
C ASP A 46 9.82 25.69 -4.34
N LEU A 47 9.59 25.85 -3.03
CA LEU A 47 10.70 25.93 -2.06
C LEU A 47 11.50 24.62 -2.00
N ILE A 48 10.86 23.50 -1.64
CA ILE A 48 11.58 22.21 -1.58
C ILE A 48 12.11 21.85 -2.96
N LYS A 49 11.34 22.12 -4.02
CA LYS A 49 11.77 21.89 -5.40
C LYS A 49 13.02 22.68 -5.80
N SER A 50 13.19 23.90 -5.31
CA SER A 50 14.34 24.75 -5.63
C SER A 50 15.55 24.55 -4.72
N HIS A 51 15.35 23.94 -3.54
CA HIS A 51 16.35 23.82 -2.48
C HIS A 51 16.52 22.40 -1.90
N TYR A 52 16.01 21.36 -2.57
CA TYR A 52 16.08 19.98 -2.05
C TYR A 52 17.53 19.51 -1.81
N ASP A 53 18.48 20.07 -2.54
CA ASP A 53 19.91 19.75 -2.50
C ASP A 53 20.63 20.40 -1.29
N GLU A 54 20.01 21.39 -0.66
CA GLU A 54 20.45 22.01 0.59
C GLU A 54 20.04 21.21 1.83
N ILE A 55 18.95 20.45 1.73
CA ILE A 55 18.40 19.68 2.85
C ILE A 55 19.26 18.42 3.07
N ASN A 56 19.80 18.30 4.27
CA ASN A 56 20.61 17.15 4.66
C ASN A 56 19.83 16.23 5.60
N PHE A 57 19.85 14.92 5.31
CA PHE A 57 19.19 13.86 6.07
C PHE A 57 20.19 12.83 6.63
N VAL A 58 21.51 13.10 6.60
CA VAL A 58 22.55 12.14 7.02
C VAL A 58 22.36 11.66 8.46
N ASP A 59 21.86 12.53 9.35
CA ASP A 59 21.57 12.24 10.75
C ASP A 59 20.36 11.31 10.94
N LEU A 60 19.55 11.13 9.89
CA LEU A 60 18.39 10.24 9.89
C LEU A 60 18.74 8.83 9.40
N LEU A 61 19.86 8.69 8.69
CA LEU A 61 20.29 7.42 8.10
C LEU A 61 20.73 6.46 9.22
N VAL A 62 20.42 5.18 9.04
CA VAL A 62 20.79 4.12 9.97
C VAL A 62 21.64 3.08 9.25
N GLU A 63 22.46 2.37 10.01
CA GLU A 63 23.27 1.29 9.44
C GLU A 63 22.38 0.13 8.93
N GLU A 64 22.96 -0.66 8.03
CA GLU A 64 22.28 -1.81 7.46
C GLU A 64 21.87 -2.80 8.54
N SER A 65 20.64 -3.28 8.45
CA SER A 65 20.11 -4.36 9.28
C SER A 65 19.72 -5.54 8.39
N LYS A 66 19.68 -6.75 8.97
CA LYS A 66 19.20 -7.92 8.23
C LYS A 66 17.67 -7.89 8.15
N ALA A 67 17.12 -7.91 6.94
CA ALA A 67 15.70 -8.03 6.69
C ALA A 67 15.42 -8.70 5.32
N SER A 68 14.20 -9.22 5.14
CA SER A 68 13.76 -9.86 3.89
C SER A 68 13.47 -8.87 2.75
N VAL A 69 13.39 -7.58 3.07
CA VAL A 69 13.13 -6.49 2.13
C VAL A 69 14.01 -5.29 2.42
N LYS A 70 14.30 -4.52 1.37
CA LYS A 70 14.99 -3.23 1.47
C LYS A 70 14.26 -2.16 0.66
N TYR A 71 14.48 -0.90 1.02
CA TYR A 71 13.80 0.24 0.44
C TYR A 71 14.81 1.32 0.09
N CYS A 72 14.62 1.98 -1.05
CA CYS A 72 15.18 3.31 -1.27
C CYS A 72 14.05 4.33 -1.35
N PHE A 73 14.37 5.61 -1.16
CA PHE A 73 13.39 6.68 -1.19
C PHE A 73 13.65 7.61 -2.37
N LYS A 74 12.59 7.91 -3.10
CA LYS A 74 12.59 8.93 -4.14
C LYS A 74 11.88 10.18 -3.65
N LEU A 75 12.47 11.34 -3.83
CA LEU A 75 11.78 12.60 -3.61
C LEU A 75 10.97 12.92 -4.85
N ASN A 76 9.65 12.94 -4.70
CA ASN A 76 8.77 13.42 -5.76
C ASN A 76 8.63 14.94 -5.64
N LEU A 77 9.06 15.68 -6.65
CA LEU A 77 8.99 17.14 -6.75
C LEU A 77 7.85 17.63 -7.67
N MET A 78 6.90 16.74 -8.01
CA MET A 78 5.77 17.02 -8.92
C MET A 78 6.19 17.59 -10.29
N GLU A 79 7.41 17.32 -10.72
CA GLU A 79 7.91 17.74 -12.02
C GLU A 79 7.20 16.96 -13.13
N SER A 80 6.66 17.69 -14.11
CA SER A 80 6.14 17.07 -15.33
C SER A 80 7.31 16.45 -16.10
N ARG A 81 7.21 15.15 -16.38
CA ARG A 81 8.19 14.46 -17.22
C ARG A 81 7.81 14.57 -18.69
N GLY A 82 8.77 14.95 -19.52
CA GLY A 82 8.64 14.96 -20.97
C GLY A 82 8.86 13.58 -21.58
N LEU A 83 8.47 13.42 -22.85
CA LEU A 83 8.69 12.18 -23.61
C LEU A 83 10.17 11.82 -23.82
N LEU A 84 11.07 12.80 -23.69
CA LEU A 84 12.52 12.63 -23.88
C LEU A 84 13.28 12.45 -22.56
N ASP A 85 12.60 12.47 -21.41
CA ASP A 85 13.26 12.33 -20.13
C ASP A 85 13.77 10.89 -19.96
N ASP A 86 14.98 10.76 -19.42
CA ASP A 86 15.52 9.46 -19.05
C ASP A 86 14.82 8.96 -17.77
N PHE A 87 13.84 8.07 -17.95
CA PHE A 87 13.10 7.45 -16.85
C PHE A 87 13.96 6.55 -15.95
N SER A 88 15.21 6.26 -16.33
CA SER A 88 16.16 5.58 -15.45
C SER A 88 16.76 6.51 -14.40
N ILE A 89 16.64 7.83 -14.56
CA ILE A 89 17.18 8.86 -13.66
C ILE A 89 16.05 9.45 -12.81
N ASP A 90 16.30 9.59 -11.51
CA ASP A 90 15.33 10.11 -10.55
C ASP A 90 16.01 10.80 -9.36
N TYR A 91 15.23 11.50 -8.53
CA TYR A 91 15.71 12.14 -7.31
C TYR A 91 15.74 11.15 -6.16
N PHE A 92 16.88 10.54 -5.87
CA PHE A 92 17.04 9.54 -4.81
C PHE A 92 17.70 10.13 -3.55
N LEU A 93 17.29 9.64 -2.39
CA LEU A 93 18.06 9.79 -1.15
C LEU A 93 19.35 8.96 -1.24
N CYS A 94 20.50 9.63 -1.12
CA CYS A 94 21.82 9.02 -1.22
C CYS A 94 22.48 8.78 0.16
N LYS A 95 23.53 7.96 0.16
CA LYS A 95 24.28 7.55 1.37
C LYS A 95 24.93 8.71 2.13
N ASP A 96 25.16 9.84 1.47
CA ASP A 96 25.67 11.07 2.10
C ASP A 96 24.56 11.93 2.74
N GLY A 97 23.32 11.44 2.73
CA GLY A 97 22.16 12.13 3.30
C GLY A 97 21.57 13.20 2.40
N ARG A 98 22.07 13.40 1.17
CA ARG A 98 21.48 14.35 0.22
C ARG A 98 20.54 13.66 -0.76
N VAL A 99 19.61 14.42 -1.32
CA VAL A 99 18.84 13.99 -2.47
C VAL A 99 19.59 14.37 -3.74
N LYS A 100 19.79 13.41 -4.65
CA LYS A 100 20.51 13.62 -5.91
C LYS A 100 19.75 13.03 -7.08
N LYS A 101 19.88 13.67 -8.25
CA LYS A 101 19.38 13.14 -9.51
C LYS A 101 20.35 12.11 -10.06
N VAL A 102 20.07 10.82 -9.87
CA VAL A 102 20.95 9.70 -10.22
C VAL A 102 20.19 8.57 -10.90
N LYS A 103 20.92 7.68 -11.58
CA LYS A 103 20.35 6.46 -12.16
C LYS A 103 19.84 5.52 -11.07
N ASN A 104 18.80 4.76 -11.38
CA ASN A 104 18.13 3.83 -10.47
C ASN A 104 18.99 2.65 -9.96
N ASP A 105 20.15 2.41 -10.57
CA ASP A 105 21.14 1.41 -10.21
C ASP A 105 22.42 2.01 -9.61
N SER A 106 22.43 3.31 -9.32
CA SER A 106 23.58 4.00 -8.73
C SER A 106 23.95 3.46 -7.34
N GLU A 107 25.24 3.21 -7.13
CA GLU A 107 25.79 2.80 -5.83
C GLU A 107 25.68 3.88 -4.76
N GLU A 108 25.40 5.13 -5.14
CA GLU A 108 25.17 6.24 -4.22
C GLU A 108 23.84 6.14 -3.47
N ILE A 109 22.88 5.37 -3.99
CA ILE A 109 21.54 5.26 -3.40
C ILE A 109 21.63 4.63 -2.01
N TYR A 110 20.98 5.28 -1.05
CA TYR A 110 20.83 4.74 0.29
C TYR A 110 19.68 3.72 0.31
N TYR A 111 19.94 2.57 0.94
CA TYR A 111 18.95 1.54 1.19
C TYR A 111 18.76 1.35 2.69
N ILE A 112 17.50 1.32 3.12
CA ILE A 112 17.12 0.90 4.47
C ILE A 112 16.48 -0.48 4.42
N TYR A 113 16.78 -1.32 5.41
CA TYR A 113 16.30 -2.69 5.47
C TYR A 113 15.17 -2.83 6.50
N GLY A 114 14.12 -3.55 6.12
CA GLY A 114 12.95 -3.79 6.95
C GLY A 114 11.86 -2.73 6.81
N ARG A 115 10.60 -3.20 6.78
CA ARG A 115 9.41 -2.37 6.56
C ARG A 115 9.22 -1.30 7.64
N GLU A 116 9.30 -1.68 8.91
CA GLU A 116 9.15 -0.75 10.05
C GLU A 116 10.23 0.34 10.06
N ASN A 117 11.48 -0.02 9.75
CA ASN A 117 12.57 0.94 9.64
C ASN A 117 12.30 1.94 8.51
N ALA A 118 11.79 1.46 7.36
CA ALA A 118 11.43 2.30 6.22
C ALA A 118 10.27 3.26 6.56
N ILE A 119 9.21 2.77 7.22
CA ILE A 119 8.08 3.59 7.68
C ILE A 119 8.58 4.70 8.62
N ASN A 120 9.39 4.34 9.61
CA ASN A 120 9.93 5.28 10.59
C ASN A 120 10.86 6.33 9.94
N LEU A 121 11.72 5.91 9.02
CA LEU A 121 12.56 6.84 8.27
C LEU A 121 11.69 7.77 7.43
N ASN A 122 10.68 7.28 6.71
CA ASN A 122 9.81 8.12 5.88
C ASN A 122 9.07 9.18 6.71
N LYS A 123 8.57 8.82 7.90
CA LYS A 123 7.96 9.76 8.84
C LYS A 123 8.95 10.86 9.26
N ARG A 124 10.20 10.50 9.55
CA ARG A 124 11.27 11.47 9.89
C ARG A 124 11.69 12.34 8.70
N LEU A 125 11.77 11.77 7.50
CA LEU A 125 12.08 12.51 6.27
C LEU A 125 10.99 13.57 5.99
N ARG A 126 9.71 13.19 6.06
CA ARG A 126 8.58 14.12 5.89
C ARG A 126 8.62 15.23 6.93
N LYS A 127 8.86 14.88 8.19
CA LYS A 127 9.00 15.88 9.27
C LYS A 127 10.16 16.86 9.00
N ARG A 128 11.29 16.39 8.46
CA ARG A 128 12.42 17.26 8.11
C ARG A 128 12.08 18.22 6.97
N LEU A 129 11.31 17.77 5.97
CA LEU A 129 10.78 18.66 4.93
C LEU A 129 9.84 19.72 5.53
N GLU A 130 8.95 19.30 6.43
CA GLU A 130 8.04 20.19 7.14
C GLU A 130 8.78 21.26 7.97
N GLU A 131 9.75 20.84 8.78
CA GLU A 131 10.59 21.74 9.58
C GLU A 131 11.35 22.72 8.68
N TYR A 132 11.84 22.29 7.51
CA TYR A 132 12.52 23.16 6.55
C TYR A 132 11.58 24.20 5.96
N SER A 133 10.36 23.81 5.54
CA SER A 133 9.36 24.77 5.03
C SER A 133 9.00 25.82 6.07
N ILE A 134 8.70 25.39 7.30
CA ILE A 134 8.31 26.29 8.40
C ILE A 134 9.44 27.28 8.72
N ALA A 135 10.69 26.81 8.76
CA ALA A 135 11.85 27.66 9.02
C ALA A 135 12.07 28.74 7.95
N ASN A 136 11.57 28.50 6.73
CA ASN A 136 11.62 29.44 5.60
C ASN A 136 10.29 30.21 5.41
N GLY A 137 9.42 30.20 6.41
CA GLY A 137 8.18 31.00 6.40
C GLY A 137 7.07 30.44 5.51
N GLN A 138 7.14 29.16 5.14
CA GLN A 138 6.13 28.49 4.34
C GLN A 138 5.46 27.35 5.12
N GLU A 139 4.18 27.11 4.82
CA GLU A 139 3.50 25.89 5.27
C GLU A 139 3.98 24.70 4.44
N TYR A 140 4.14 23.53 5.07
CA TYR A 140 4.43 22.30 4.33
C TYR A 140 3.14 21.63 3.89
N LYS A 141 2.95 21.50 2.58
CA LYS A 141 1.87 20.69 2.02
C LYS A 141 2.48 19.43 1.43
N THR A 142 1.99 18.27 1.88
CA THR A 142 2.50 16.95 1.44
C THR A 142 2.37 16.73 -0.08
N LEU A 143 1.49 17.47 -0.74
CA LEU A 143 1.33 17.45 -2.19
C LEU A 143 2.48 18.14 -2.94
N ASP A 144 3.26 19.02 -2.29
CA ASP A 144 4.32 19.79 -2.93
C ASP A 144 5.59 18.97 -3.10
N ALA A 145 5.97 18.22 -2.07
CA ALA A 145 7.06 17.27 -2.12
C ALA A 145 6.86 16.15 -1.11
N TYR A 146 7.11 14.90 -1.53
CA TYR A 146 7.05 13.76 -0.62
C TYR A 146 8.05 12.68 -1.01
N PHE A 147 8.54 11.94 -0.01
CA PHE A 147 9.36 10.76 -0.25
C PHE A 147 8.48 9.54 -0.51
N TYR A 148 8.65 8.94 -1.68
CA TYR A 148 8.02 7.69 -2.05
C TYR A 148 8.95 6.50 -1.81
N PRO A 149 8.51 5.46 -1.08
CA PRO A 149 9.29 4.24 -0.89
C PRO A 149 9.30 3.37 -2.16
N TYR A 150 10.49 2.95 -2.59
CA TYR A 150 10.68 1.89 -3.58
C TYR A 150 11.20 0.63 -2.89
N LEU A 151 10.40 -0.42 -2.91
CA LEU A 151 10.65 -1.68 -2.22
C LEU A 151 11.32 -2.70 -3.14
N PHE A 152 12.30 -3.42 -2.58
CA PHE A 152 12.99 -4.54 -3.21
C PHE A 152 13.04 -5.79 -2.34
N LEU A 153 12.82 -6.95 -2.95
CA LEU A 153 12.97 -8.26 -2.31
C LEU A 153 14.45 -8.58 -2.06
N VAL A 154 14.78 -9.01 -0.83
CA VAL A 154 16.13 -9.48 -0.44
C VAL A 154 16.11 -10.99 -0.21
N GLU A 155 15.14 -11.49 0.55
CA GLU A 155 15.00 -12.91 0.88
C GLU A 155 13.62 -13.41 0.46
N VAL A 156 13.59 -14.53 -0.29
CA VAL A 156 12.33 -15.12 -0.77
C VAL A 156 11.52 -15.68 0.43
N PRO A 157 10.29 -15.17 0.66
CA PRO A 157 9.43 -15.68 1.72
C PRO A 157 8.90 -17.08 1.42
N LYS A 158 8.69 -17.88 2.47
CA LYS A 158 8.25 -19.27 2.34
C LYS A 158 6.73 -19.44 2.30
N HIS A 159 5.98 -18.48 2.82
CA HIS A 159 4.53 -18.61 2.94
C HIS A 159 3.84 -18.22 1.63
N ILE A 160 2.83 -19.01 1.25
CA ILE A 160 1.94 -18.73 0.13
C ILE A 160 0.52 -18.69 0.70
N PHE A 161 -0.07 -17.50 0.68
CA PHE A 161 -1.42 -17.33 1.20
C PHE A 161 -2.47 -18.12 0.38
N ASN A 162 -3.66 -18.24 0.96
CA ASN A 162 -4.81 -18.85 0.32
C ASN A 162 -6.10 -18.06 0.52
N TYR A 163 -7.15 -18.48 -0.20
CA TYR A 163 -8.47 -17.84 -0.15
C TYR A 163 -9.03 -17.67 1.27
N LYS A 164 -8.83 -18.67 2.16
CA LYS A 164 -9.35 -18.59 3.53
C LYS A 164 -8.65 -17.49 4.33
N GLU A 165 -7.35 -17.31 4.14
CA GLU A 165 -6.56 -16.25 4.81
C GLU A 165 -7.02 -14.88 4.33
N LEU A 166 -7.11 -14.68 3.00
CA LEU A 166 -7.62 -13.42 2.42
C LEU A 166 -9.05 -13.13 2.89
N LYS A 167 -9.94 -14.13 2.85
CA LYS A 167 -11.33 -13.97 3.32
C LYS A 167 -11.39 -13.58 4.79
N TYR A 168 -10.57 -14.22 5.62
CA TYR A 168 -10.54 -13.97 7.05
C TYR A 168 -10.17 -12.51 7.34
N VAL A 169 -9.07 -12.02 6.76
CA VAL A 169 -8.61 -10.64 7.02
C VAL A 169 -9.57 -9.60 6.45
N VAL A 170 -10.12 -9.82 5.25
CA VAL A 170 -11.13 -8.94 4.63
C VAL A 170 -12.39 -8.85 5.49
N MET A 171 -12.89 -9.97 6.00
CA MET A 171 -14.11 -9.98 6.83
C MET A 171 -13.87 -9.42 8.25
N ALA A 172 -12.62 -9.40 8.72
CA ALA A 172 -12.26 -8.90 10.04
C ALA A 172 -12.01 -7.38 10.08
N ALA A 173 -11.74 -6.76 8.92
CA ALA A 173 -11.41 -5.33 8.86
C ALA A 173 -12.61 -4.41 9.14
N ASP A 174 -12.32 -3.15 9.43
CA ASP A 174 -13.34 -2.16 9.75
C ASP A 174 -13.73 -1.33 8.52
N ASP A 175 -14.93 -1.59 8.00
CA ASP A 175 -15.47 -0.89 6.82
C ASP A 175 -15.83 0.58 7.10
N ARG A 176 -15.60 1.10 8.31
CA ARG A 176 -15.75 2.54 8.63
C ARG A 176 -14.56 3.38 8.16
N HIS A 177 -13.45 2.73 7.82
CA HIS A 177 -12.22 3.34 7.35
C HIS A 177 -11.93 2.92 5.91
N ASP A 178 -11.13 3.72 5.20
CA ASP A 178 -10.60 3.28 3.92
C ASP A 178 -9.54 2.21 4.17
N ASN A 179 -9.57 1.14 3.39
CA ASN A 179 -8.76 -0.04 3.63
C ASN A 179 -7.94 -0.41 2.39
N TYR A 180 -6.80 -1.06 2.61
CA TYR A 180 -5.97 -1.65 1.57
C TYR A 180 -5.73 -3.11 1.92
N VAL A 181 -5.94 -3.99 0.95
CA VAL A 181 -5.52 -5.40 1.08
C VAL A 181 -4.10 -5.50 0.60
N VAL A 182 -3.24 -6.06 1.44
CA VAL A 182 -1.80 -6.12 1.19
C VAL A 182 -1.26 -7.53 1.38
N ILE A 183 -0.12 -7.84 0.76
CA ILE A 183 0.69 -9.01 1.09
C ILE A 183 1.99 -8.49 1.69
N ASN A 184 2.30 -8.90 2.92
CA ASN A 184 3.52 -8.51 3.62
C ASN A 184 4.76 -9.22 3.07
N GLU A 185 5.92 -8.79 3.54
CA GLU A 185 7.23 -9.32 3.17
C GLU A 185 7.44 -10.80 3.52
N SER A 186 6.58 -11.37 4.38
CA SER A 186 6.58 -12.79 4.75
C SER A 186 5.59 -13.62 3.91
N GLY A 187 4.79 -12.99 3.04
CA GLY A 187 3.81 -13.63 2.16
C GLY A 187 2.39 -13.74 2.73
N TYR A 188 2.14 -13.20 3.92
CA TYR A 188 0.82 -13.20 4.56
C TYR A 188 -0.03 -12.03 4.08
N VAL A 189 -1.34 -12.25 3.99
CA VAL A 189 -2.31 -11.21 3.65
C VAL A 189 -2.70 -10.42 4.89
N GLU A 190 -2.79 -9.11 4.76
CA GLU A 190 -3.27 -8.20 5.80
C GLU A 190 -4.26 -7.20 5.20
N VAL A 191 -5.02 -6.54 6.06
CA VAL A 191 -5.79 -5.34 5.72
C VAL A 191 -5.26 -4.20 6.58
N VAL A 192 -4.91 -3.09 5.94
CA VAL A 192 -4.32 -1.92 6.58
C VAL A 192 -5.04 -0.65 6.15
N GLU A 193 -5.09 0.34 7.02
CA GLU A 193 -5.69 1.65 6.73
C GLU A 193 -4.62 2.61 6.16
N ASP A 194 -3.41 2.56 6.71
CA ASP A 194 -2.28 3.42 6.40
C ASP A 194 -1.00 2.62 6.10
N ASP A 195 0.06 3.33 5.68
CA ASP A 195 1.39 2.77 5.40
C ASP A 195 1.40 1.62 4.35
N TYR A 196 0.33 1.51 3.55
CA TYR A 196 0.14 0.48 2.51
C TYR A 196 1.23 0.54 1.42
N GLU A 197 1.83 1.71 1.20
CA GLU A 197 2.92 1.95 0.24
C GLU A 197 4.18 1.12 0.55
N PHE A 198 4.34 0.68 1.80
CA PHE A 198 5.50 -0.08 2.25
C PHE A 198 5.33 -1.59 2.11
N TYR A 199 4.19 -2.06 1.61
CA TYR A 199 3.94 -3.48 1.39
C TYR A 199 4.34 -3.92 -0.02
N PRO A 200 4.91 -5.13 -0.18
CA PRO A 200 5.28 -5.70 -1.48
C PRO A 200 4.16 -5.74 -2.52
N VAL A 201 2.96 -6.12 -2.10
CA VAL A 201 1.77 -6.18 -2.96
C VAL A 201 0.64 -5.45 -2.25
N ARG A 202 -0.08 -4.61 -2.98
CA ARG A 202 -1.21 -3.85 -2.44
C ARG A 202 -2.31 -3.65 -3.47
N SER A 203 -3.56 -3.64 -3.01
CA SER A 203 -4.70 -3.17 -3.81
C SER A 203 -4.68 -1.65 -3.97
N GLY A 204 -5.53 -1.15 -4.87
CA GLY A 204 -6.12 0.17 -4.71
C GLY A 204 -6.98 0.27 -3.45
N ILE A 205 -7.44 1.49 -3.18
CA ILE A 205 -8.25 1.81 -2.01
C ILE A 205 -9.60 1.08 -2.05
N LEU A 206 -9.93 0.42 -0.94
CA LEU A 206 -11.27 -0.10 -0.65
C LEU A 206 -11.98 0.95 0.20
N THR A 207 -12.77 1.77 -0.48
CA THR A 207 -13.44 2.91 0.13
C THR A 207 -14.45 2.46 1.19
N SER A 208 -14.40 3.14 2.32
CA SER A 208 -15.27 2.94 3.47
C SER A 208 -16.76 2.91 3.10
N TYR A 209 -17.53 2.18 3.90
CA TYR A 209 -18.99 2.04 3.84
C TYR A 209 -19.56 1.36 2.60
N ASN A 210 -18.70 0.76 1.76
CA ASN A 210 -19.13 0.08 0.54
C ASN A 210 -19.25 -1.45 0.71
N GLY A 211 -18.96 -1.98 1.91
CA GLY A 211 -19.08 -3.41 2.19
C GLY A 211 -18.07 -4.28 1.44
N TYR A 212 -16.96 -3.69 0.98
CA TYR A 212 -15.84 -4.45 0.43
C TYR A 212 -15.23 -5.33 1.53
N VAL A 213 -15.12 -4.78 2.73
CA VAL A 213 -14.53 -5.42 3.91
C VAL A 213 -15.52 -5.47 5.09
N GLY A 214 -15.10 -6.11 6.17
CA GLY A 214 -15.80 -6.19 7.45
C GLY A 214 -16.93 -7.20 7.51
N LYS A 215 -17.60 -7.25 8.67
CA LYS A 215 -18.60 -8.28 9.01
C LYS A 215 -19.84 -8.29 8.10
N TYR A 216 -20.08 -7.19 7.39
CA TYR A 216 -21.17 -7.05 6.41
C TYR A 216 -20.71 -7.29 4.97
N SER A 217 -19.41 -7.55 4.75
CA SER A 217 -18.92 -7.95 3.43
C SER A 217 -19.56 -9.26 3.01
N ASN A 218 -20.01 -9.31 1.77
CA ASN A 218 -20.50 -10.54 1.13
C ASN A 218 -19.35 -11.49 0.72
N GLY A 219 -18.09 -11.11 0.98
CA GLY A 219 -16.90 -11.90 0.67
C GLY A 219 -16.59 -12.03 -0.83
N ILE A 220 -17.27 -11.25 -1.69
CA ILE A 220 -17.04 -11.24 -3.14
C ILE A 220 -15.61 -10.79 -3.43
N PHE A 221 -15.11 -9.76 -2.74
CA PHE A 221 -13.73 -9.29 -2.90
C PHE A 221 -12.73 -10.44 -2.79
N ALA A 222 -12.75 -11.19 -1.69
CA ALA A 222 -11.83 -12.31 -1.49
C ALA A 222 -11.97 -13.38 -2.59
N LYS A 223 -13.19 -13.63 -3.07
CA LYS A 223 -13.47 -14.63 -4.11
C LYS A 223 -12.90 -14.21 -5.47
N GLU A 224 -13.07 -12.95 -5.83
CA GLU A 224 -12.66 -12.41 -7.13
C GLU A 224 -11.15 -12.13 -7.18
N PHE A 225 -10.60 -11.59 -6.09
CA PHE A 225 -9.24 -11.06 -6.09
C PHE A 225 -8.17 -12.05 -5.60
N THR A 226 -8.52 -13.25 -5.09
CA THR A 226 -7.51 -14.25 -4.69
C THR A 226 -6.54 -14.57 -5.83
N LYS A 227 -7.05 -14.77 -7.05
CA LYS A 227 -6.20 -15.08 -8.23
C LYS A 227 -5.30 -13.89 -8.56
N THR A 228 -5.86 -12.69 -8.59
CA THR A 228 -5.13 -11.45 -8.88
C THR A 228 -3.99 -11.24 -7.90
N PHE A 229 -4.24 -11.38 -6.59
CA PHE A 229 -3.20 -11.23 -5.58
C PHE A 229 -2.11 -12.31 -5.67
N LEU A 230 -2.47 -13.55 -6.05
CA LEU A 230 -1.46 -14.59 -6.31
C LEU A 230 -0.60 -14.23 -7.53
N ALA A 231 -1.21 -13.70 -8.59
CA ALA A 231 -0.50 -13.26 -9.79
C ALA A 231 0.45 -12.08 -9.49
N LEU A 232 -0.01 -11.10 -8.73
CA LEU A 232 0.81 -9.98 -8.26
C LEU A 232 1.95 -10.45 -7.35
N TRP A 233 1.67 -11.40 -6.45
CA TRP A 233 2.71 -12.00 -5.61
C TRP A 233 3.78 -12.68 -6.43
N LEU A 234 3.40 -13.46 -7.45
CA LEU A 234 4.36 -14.05 -8.37
C LEU A 234 5.17 -12.99 -9.12
N THR A 235 4.51 -11.92 -9.62
CA THR A 235 5.22 -10.79 -10.25
C THR A 235 6.23 -10.15 -9.31
N TYR A 236 5.87 -9.93 -8.05
CA TYR A 236 6.78 -9.40 -7.03
C TYR A 236 8.00 -10.30 -6.83
N LEU A 237 7.80 -11.61 -6.68
CA LEU A 237 8.89 -12.56 -6.46
C LEU A 237 9.87 -12.62 -7.65
N GLU A 238 9.38 -12.54 -8.88
CA GLU A 238 10.22 -12.57 -10.07
C GLU A 238 10.96 -11.26 -10.34
N THR A 239 10.25 -10.14 -10.24
CA THR A 239 10.81 -8.81 -10.53
C THR A 239 11.63 -8.27 -9.37
N LYS A 240 11.42 -8.82 -8.16
CA LYS A 240 11.99 -8.39 -6.89
C LYS A 240 11.62 -6.95 -6.53
N LYS A 241 10.53 -6.40 -7.09
CA LYS A 241 10.10 -5.01 -6.91
C LYS A 241 8.63 -4.96 -6.51
N GLY A 242 8.28 -4.07 -5.57
CA GLY A 242 6.89 -3.92 -5.13
C GLY A 242 5.91 -3.64 -6.28
N VAL A 243 4.68 -4.14 -6.18
CA VAL A 243 3.64 -4.09 -7.20
C VAL A 243 2.28 -3.66 -6.62
N THR A 244 1.41 -3.14 -7.47
CA THR A 244 0.05 -2.71 -7.14
C THR A 244 -0.98 -3.49 -7.95
N SER A 245 -2.28 -3.34 -7.62
CA SER A 245 -3.37 -3.90 -8.43
C SER A 245 -3.38 -3.45 -9.88
N ASP A 246 -2.75 -2.31 -10.19
CA ASP A 246 -2.67 -1.76 -11.54
C ASP A 246 -1.44 -2.27 -12.31
N THR A 247 -0.63 -3.13 -11.68
CA THR A 247 0.53 -3.73 -12.34
C THR A 247 0.08 -4.80 -13.32
N ASP A 248 0.29 -4.55 -14.62
CA ASP A 248 0.06 -5.53 -15.68
C ASP A 248 0.86 -6.80 -15.40
N THR A 249 0.14 -7.90 -15.16
CA THR A 249 0.74 -9.21 -14.94
C THR A 249 0.41 -10.16 -16.07
N LYS A 250 1.42 -10.82 -16.63
CA LYS A 250 1.23 -11.86 -17.66
C LYS A 250 0.56 -13.14 -17.11
N TYR A 251 0.34 -13.21 -15.79
CA TYR A 251 -0.16 -14.41 -15.09
C TYR A 251 -1.68 -14.46 -14.95
N GLU A 252 -2.42 -13.46 -15.40
CA GLU A 252 -3.88 -13.42 -15.26
C GLU A 252 -4.61 -14.59 -15.94
N GLN A 253 -4.00 -15.14 -16.99
CA GLN A 253 -4.53 -16.27 -17.77
C GLN A 253 -4.31 -17.62 -17.09
N LEU A 254 -3.42 -17.69 -16.08
CA LEU A 254 -3.14 -18.93 -15.36
C LEU A 254 -4.20 -19.21 -14.28
N SER A 255 -4.44 -20.49 -14.01
CA SER A 255 -5.25 -20.90 -12.87
C SER A 255 -4.52 -20.62 -11.54
N PRO A 256 -5.26 -20.45 -10.42
CA PRO A 256 -4.63 -20.29 -9.10
C PRO A 256 -3.68 -21.43 -8.71
N LYS A 257 -3.89 -22.65 -9.25
CA LYS A 257 -3.00 -23.79 -9.00
C LYS A 257 -1.67 -23.62 -9.72
N GLU A 258 -1.69 -23.27 -11.00
CA GLU A 258 -0.47 -23.03 -11.80
C GLU A 258 0.36 -21.89 -11.21
N ILE A 259 -0.27 -20.78 -10.81
CA ILE A 259 0.43 -19.66 -10.17
C ILE A 259 1.12 -20.13 -8.88
N LYS A 260 0.42 -20.91 -8.04
CA LYS A 260 1.00 -21.44 -6.79
C LYS A 260 2.16 -22.39 -7.04
N ASP A 261 2.09 -23.21 -8.08
CA ASP A 261 3.17 -24.14 -8.41
C ASP A 261 4.41 -23.41 -8.94
N LEU A 262 4.24 -22.31 -9.69
CA LEU A 262 5.33 -21.40 -10.05
C LEU A 262 5.96 -20.73 -8.83
N ILE A 263 5.14 -20.20 -7.91
CA ILE A 263 5.63 -19.60 -6.66
C ILE A 263 6.45 -20.62 -5.86
N LYS A 264 5.98 -21.87 -5.71
CA LYS A 264 6.74 -22.94 -5.05
C LYS A 264 8.07 -23.23 -5.75
N GLY A 265 8.12 -23.11 -7.07
CA GLY A 265 9.35 -23.24 -7.84
C GLY A 265 10.41 -22.22 -7.40
N ILE A 266 10.00 -20.96 -7.22
CA ILE A 266 10.87 -19.87 -6.75
C ILE A 266 11.27 -20.06 -5.27
N ILE A 267 10.35 -20.52 -4.42
CA ILE A 267 10.63 -20.72 -2.99
C ILE A 267 11.65 -21.85 -2.75
N ASN A 268 11.70 -22.84 -3.64
CA ASN A 268 12.57 -24.01 -3.51
C ASN A 268 13.87 -23.93 -4.31
N SER A 269 14.10 -22.84 -5.05
CA SER A 269 15.34 -22.59 -5.83
C SER A 269 16.42 -21.93 -4.98
#